data_AF-A0A9E3LW72-F1
#
_entry.id   AF-A0A9E3LW72-F1
#
_cell.length_a   1.000
_cell.length_b   1.000
_cell.length_c   1.000
_cell.angle_alpha   90.00
_cell.angle_beta   90.00
_cell.angle_gamma   90.00
#
_symmetry.space_group_name_H-M   'P 1'
#
loop_
_entity.id
_entity.type
_entity.pdbx_description
1 polymer ?
#
loop_
_entity_poly.entity_id
_entity_poly.type
_entity_poly.pdbx_seq_one_letter_code
_entity_poly.pdbx_strand_id
1 'polypeptide(L)'
;MHVLSIPTWIIHVSSVIEWIVAIWLIWQYGEVTGNRAWWTLSLGMLPALVSAMCACTWHYFENAESLEWLVTLQATMTLVGNITLWAAAVWIWRNAKSTEVVTEVTSTESIESKQ
;
A
#
# COMPACT_ATOMS: atom_id res chain seq x y z
N MET A 1 9.37 30.84 -5.87
CA MET A 1 7.92 31.03 -5.68
C MET A 1 7.18 30.38 -6.86
N HIS A 2 7.07 29.05 -6.89
CA HIS A 2 6.21 28.35 -7.84
C HIS A 2 5.05 27.74 -7.05
N VAL A 3 3.89 28.39 -7.13
CA VAL A 3 2.63 27.85 -6.64
C VAL A 3 2.12 26.84 -7.66
N LEU A 4 1.69 25.67 -7.19
CA LEU A 4 1.01 24.69 -8.04
C LEU A 4 -0.28 25.33 -8.59
N SER A 5 -0.56 25.09 -9.88
CA SER A 5 -1.83 25.52 -10.48
C SER A 5 -3.02 24.82 -9.81
N ILE A 6 -4.21 25.43 -9.86
CA ILE A 6 -5.44 24.83 -9.32
C ILE A 6 -5.67 23.40 -9.87
N PRO A 7 -5.54 23.12 -11.19
CA PRO A 7 -5.62 21.76 -11.70
C PRO A 7 -4.61 20.80 -11.08
N THR A 8 -3.36 21.24 -10.87
CA THR A 8 -2.33 20.40 -10.26
C THR A 8 -2.67 20.06 -8.82
N TRP A 9 -3.21 21.02 -8.05
CA TRP A 9 -3.70 20.79 -6.70
C TRP A 9 -4.82 19.75 -6.62
N ILE A 10 -5.77 19.82 -7.55
CA ILE A 10 -6.87 18.86 -7.62
C ILE A 10 -6.32 17.44 -7.75
N ILE A 11 -5.35 17.22 -8.64
CA ILE A 11 -4.72 15.90 -8.84
C ILE A 11 -4.05 15.40 -7.55
N HIS A 12 -3.28 16.25 -6.86
CA HIS A 12 -2.59 15.85 -5.63
C HIS A 12 -3.58 15.42 -4.55
N VAL A 13 -4.61 16.23 -4.31
CA VAL A 13 -5.61 15.95 -3.28
C VAL A 13 -6.45 14.72 -3.66
N SER A 14 -6.86 14.60 -4.93
CA SER A 14 -7.63 13.44 -5.38
C SER A 14 -6.82 12.14 -5.25
N SER A 15 -5.53 12.15 -5.60
CA SER A 15 -4.68 10.96 -5.48
C SER A 15 -4.44 10.55 -4.02
N VAL A 16 -4.30 11.51 -3.10
CA VAL A 16 -4.21 11.22 -1.66
C VAL A 16 -5.50 10.57 -1.15
N ILE A 17 -6.67 11.13 -1.52
CA ILE A 17 -7.97 10.58 -1.12
C ILE A 17 -8.15 9.17 -1.70
N GLU A 18 -7.87 8.99 -2.98
CA GLU A 18 -7.95 7.69 -3.65
C GLU A 18 -7.05 6.65 -2.96
N TRP A 19 -5.84 7.03 -2.56
CA TRP A 19 -4.94 6.15 -1.83
C TRP A 19 -5.47 5.76 -0.45
N ILE A 20 -6.07 6.70 0.29
CA ILE A 20 -6.72 6.42 1.58
C ILE A 20 -7.88 5.43 1.40
N VAL A 21 -8.71 5.65 0.38
CA VAL A 21 -9.83 4.74 0.05
C VAL A 21 -9.31 3.36 -0.31
N ALA A 22 -8.24 3.26 -1.11
CA ALA A 22 -7.62 1.99 -1.47
C ALA A 22 -7.10 1.22 -0.24
N ILE A 23 -6.40 1.89 0.68
CA ILE A 23 -5.93 1.31 1.94
C ILE A 23 -7.11 0.76 2.75
N TRP A 24 -8.18 1.56 2.88
CA TRP A 24 -9.38 1.17 3.62
C TRP A 24 -10.07 -0.05 2.99
N LEU A 25 -10.24 -0.07 1.67
CA LEU A 25 -10.83 -1.21 0.95
C LEU A 25 -10.00 -2.48 1.09
N ILE A 26 -8.66 -2.39 1.02
CA ILE A 26 -7.77 -3.54 1.20
C ILE A 26 -7.85 -4.07 2.64
N TRP A 27 -7.93 -3.18 3.63
CA TRP A 27 -8.13 -3.57 5.02
C TRP A 27 -9.44 -4.34 5.20
N GLN A 28 -10.56 -3.77 4.71
CA GLN A 28 -11.88 -4.40 4.77
C GLN A 28 -11.89 -5.76 4.05
N TYR A 29 -11.22 -5.86 2.90
CA TYR A 29 -11.08 -7.12 2.19
C TYR A 29 -10.35 -8.18 3.02
N GLY A 30 -9.28 -7.80 3.74
CA GLY A 30 -8.60 -8.70 4.68
C GLY A 30 -9.49 -9.15 5.84
N GLU A 31 -10.37 -8.27 6.35
CA GLU A 31 -11.33 -8.62 7.40
C GLU A 31 -12.36 -9.64 6.90
N VAL A 32 -12.95 -9.39 5.74
CA VAL A 32 -13.99 -10.26 5.15
C VAL A 32 -13.42 -11.62 4.75
N THR A 33 -12.19 -11.67 4.24
CA THR A 33 -11.54 -12.93 3.83
C THR A 33 -10.84 -13.67 4.96
N GLY A 34 -10.63 -13.02 6.12
CA GLY A 34 -9.82 -13.55 7.22
C GLY A 34 -8.33 -13.73 6.88
N ASN A 35 -7.88 -13.20 5.74
CA ASN A 35 -6.51 -13.37 5.27
C ASN A 35 -5.62 -12.20 5.72
N ARG A 36 -4.78 -12.49 6.71
CA ARG A 36 -3.85 -11.52 7.32
C ARG A 36 -2.86 -10.90 6.32
N ALA A 37 -2.62 -11.52 5.17
CA ALA A 37 -1.73 -10.97 4.14
C ALA A 37 -2.25 -9.63 3.59
N TRP A 38 -3.57 -9.50 3.43
CA TRP A 38 -4.19 -8.25 2.96
C TRP A 38 -4.13 -7.15 4.01
N TRP A 39 -4.23 -7.49 5.31
CA TRP A 39 -3.96 -6.54 6.38
C TRP A 39 -2.51 -6.03 6.34
N THR A 40 -1.53 -6.94 6.16
CA THR A 40 -0.13 -6.52 6.06
C THR A 40 0.11 -5.61 4.84
N LEU A 41 -0.59 -5.83 3.73
CA LEU A 41 -0.53 -4.94 2.57
C LEU A 41 -1.09 -3.55 2.89
N SER A 42 -2.27 -3.46 3.50
CA SER A 42 -2.87 -2.16 3.86
C SER A 42 -1.98 -1.34 4.80
N LEU A 43 -1.33 -1.99 5.79
CA LEU A 43 -0.36 -1.33 6.67
C LEU A 43 0.92 -0.94 5.92
N GLY A 44 1.38 -1.80 5.01
CA GLY A 44 2.55 -1.55 4.16
C GLY A 44 2.38 -0.38 3.19
N MET A 45 1.15 0.05 2.91
CA MET A 45 0.84 1.22 2.07
C MET A 45 0.94 2.56 2.82
N LEU A 46 0.92 2.55 4.16
CA LEU A 46 0.92 3.77 4.98
C LEU A 46 2.16 4.67 4.80
N PRO A 47 3.40 4.14 4.67
CA PRO A 47 4.55 5.01 4.44
C PRO A 47 4.43 5.81 3.13
N ALA A 48 3.89 5.21 2.06
CA ALA A 48 3.64 5.93 0.81
C ALA A 48 2.60 7.05 0.97
N LEU A 49 1.58 6.85 1.83
CA LEU A 49 0.63 7.91 2.18
C LEU A 49 1.32 9.06 2.91
N VAL A 50 2.16 8.77 3.90
CA VAL A 50 2.93 9.79 4.63
C VAL A 50 3.83 10.58 3.67
N SER A 51 4.46 9.88 2.73
CA SER A 51 5.27 10.50 1.66
C SER A 51 4.46 11.51 0.84
N ALA A 52 3.27 11.13 0.37
CA ALA A 52 2.39 12.02 -0.39
C ALA A 52 1.91 13.22 0.44
N MET A 53 1.59 13.01 1.73
CA MET A 53 1.20 14.08 2.65
C MET A 53 2.33 15.08 2.89
N CYS A 54 3.59 14.62 2.99
CA CYS A 54 4.75 15.49 3.11
C CYS A 54 4.91 16.40 1.88
N ALA A 55 4.79 15.84 0.67
CA ALA A 55 4.83 16.62 -0.57
C ALA A 55 3.71 17.67 -0.64
N CYS A 56 2.47 17.28 -0.34
CA CYS A 56 1.33 18.20 -0.33
C CYS A 56 1.51 19.31 0.71
N THR A 57 2.04 18.98 1.89
CA THR A 57 2.30 19.96 2.95
C THR A 57 3.36 20.97 2.51
N TRP A 58 4.47 20.51 1.93
CA TRP A 58 5.53 21.40 1.47
C TRP A 58 5.04 22.35 0.36
N HIS A 59 4.23 21.84 -0.58
CA HIS A 59 3.61 22.66 -1.62
C HIS A 59 2.54 23.64 -1.08
N TYR A 60 1.80 23.25 -0.04
CA TYR A 60 0.85 24.13 0.63
C TYR A 60 1.53 25.38 1.20
N PHE A 61 2.73 25.22 1.75
CA PHE A 61 3.56 26.32 2.26
C PHE A 61 4.49 26.93 1.21
N GLU A 62 4.10 26.90 -0.06
CA GLU A 62 4.81 27.53 -1.18
C GLU A 62 6.28 27.13 -1.35
N ASN A 63 6.64 25.92 -0.90
CA ASN A 63 8.02 25.40 -0.88
C ASN A 63 8.94 26.22 0.04
N ALA A 64 8.44 26.62 1.21
CA ALA A 64 9.24 27.30 2.22
C ALA A 64 10.51 26.49 2.58
N GLU A 65 11.65 27.18 2.58
CA GLU A 65 12.98 26.60 2.86
C GLU A 65 13.05 26.02 4.29
N SER A 66 12.35 26.64 5.25
CA SER A 66 12.21 26.12 6.62
C SER A 66 11.56 24.74 6.72
N LEU A 67 10.85 24.30 5.66
CA LEU A 67 10.17 23.02 5.58
C LEU A 67 10.83 22.05 4.59
N GLU A 68 12.03 22.36 4.09
CA GLU A 68 12.76 21.49 3.15
C GLU A 68 13.01 20.08 3.70
N TRP A 69 13.12 19.92 5.03
CA TRP A 69 13.23 18.62 5.68
C TRP A 69 12.05 17.67 5.35
N LEU A 70 10.88 18.21 4.98
CA LEU A 70 9.75 17.42 4.50
C LEU A 70 10.08 16.68 3.19
N VAL A 71 10.96 17.23 2.34
CA VAL A 71 11.40 16.58 1.10
C VAL A 71 12.26 15.36 1.43
N THR A 72 13.17 15.48 2.41
CA THR A 72 13.96 14.33 2.88
C THR A 72 13.07 13.27 3.52
N LEU A 73 12.10 13.68 4.35
CA LEU A 73 11.14 12.75 4.94
C LEU A 73 10.28 12.09 3.86
N GLN A 74 9.80 12.85 2.87
CA GLN A 74 9.03 12.38 1.73
C GLN A 74 9.81 11.29 0.98
N ALA A 75 11.06 11.54 0.62
CA ALA A 75 11.91 10.57 -0.07
C ALA A 75 12.18 9.32 0.78
N THR A 76 12.43 9.50 2.08
CA THR A 76 12.64 8.38 3.01
C THR A 76 11.40 7.50 3.10
N MET A 77 10.21 8.11 3.23
CA MET A 77 8.95 7.39 3.28
C MET A 77 8.59 6.75 1.94
N THR A 78 9.00 7.31 0.80
CA THR A 78 8.90 6.65 -0.51
C THR A 78 9.73 5.37 -0.54
N LEU A 79 10.99 5.44 -0.10
CA LEU A 79 11.87 4.27 -0.06
C LEU A 79 11.30 3.19 0.86
N VAL A 80 10.94 3.56 2.09
CA VAL A 80 10.32 2.64 3.06
C VAL A 80 9.02 2.05 2.49
N GLY A 81 8.16 2.87 1.88
CA GLY A 81 6.91 2.44 1.27
C GLY A 81 7.10 1.42 0.16
N ASN A 82 8.08 1.62 -0.72
CA ASN A 82 8.39 0.63 -1.76
C ASN A 82 8.88 -0.69 -1.17
N ILE A 83 9.72 -0.65 -0.12
CA ILE A 83 10.21 -1.84 0.57
C ILE A 83 9.05 -2.59 1.26
N THR A 84 8.16 -1.88 1.96
CA THR A 84 7.02 -2.49 2.66
C THR A 84 6.01 -3.09 1.68
N LEU A 85 5.73 -2.42 0.57
CA LEU A 85 4.87 -2.95 -0.50
C LEU A 85 5.47 -4.18 -1.15
N TRP A 86 6.76 -4.17 -1.45
CA TRP A 86 7.47 -5.34 -1.98
C TRP A 86 7.40 -6.52 -1.00
N ALA A 87 7.68 -6.29 0.29
CA ALA A 87 7.59 -7.32 1.31
C ALA A 87 6.17 -7.88 1.45
N ALA A 88 5.14 -7.03 1.41
CA ALA A 88 3.74 -7.44 1.44
C ALA A 88 3.36 -8.27 0.20
N ALA A 89 3.84 -7.89 -0.99
CA ALA A 89 3.61 -8.65 -2.22
C ALA A 89 4.24 -10.04 -2.15
N VAL A 90 5.48 -10.15 -1.66
CA VAL A 90 6.15 -11.44 -1.42
C VAL A 90 5.36 -12.28 -0.41
N TRP A 91 4.83 -11.66 0.65
CA TRP A 91 4.03 -12.35 1.66
C TRP A 91 2.71 -12.90 1.08
N ILE A 92 2.00 -12.10 0.27
CA ILE A 92 0.79 -12.55 -0.42
C ILE A 92 1.10 -13.73 -1.35
N TRP A 93 2.17 -13.63 -2.16
CA TRP A 93 2.58 -14.70 -3.07
C TRP A 93 2.86 -16.03 -2.35
N ARG A 94 3.59 -15.96 -1.22
CA ARG A 94 3.89 -17.16 -0.40
C ARG A 94 2.62 -17.81 0.15
N ASN A 95 1.68 -17.01 0.65
CA ASN A 95 0.42 -17.53 1.17
C ASN A 95 -0.44 -18.16 0.07
N ALA A 96 -0.49 -17.55 -1.13
CA ALA A 96 -1.23 -18.10 -2.27
C ALA A 96 -0.68 -19.48 -2.69
N LYS A 97 0.66 -19.62 -2.75
CA LYS A 97 1.30 -20.91 -3.09
C LYS A 97 1.02 -22.00 -2.05
N SER A 98 1.00 -21.65 -0.77
CA SER A 98 0.64 -22.60 0.29
C SER A 98 -0.81 -23.12 0.14
N THR A 99 -1.75 -22.27 -0.28
CA THR A 99 -3.14 -22.69 -0.53
C THR A 99 -3.27 -23.62 -1.74
N GLU A 100 -2.52 -23.36 -2.82
CA GLU A 100 -2.54 -24.19 -4.03
C GLU A 100 -2.07 -25.63 -3.73
N VAL A 101 -0.96 -25.78 -3.01
CA VAL A 101 -0.40 -27.09 -2.64
C VAL A 101 -1.36 -27.91 -1.77
N VAL A 102 -2.00 -27.29 -0.76
CA VAL A 102 -2.95 -27.99 0.11
C VAL A 102 -4.17 -28.49 -0.67
N THR A 103 -4.63 -27.72 -1.65
CA THR A 103 -5.77 -28.09 -2.49
C THR A 103 -5.45 -29.30 -3.38
N GLU A 104 -4.25 -29.33 -3.96
CA GLU A 104 -3.77 -30.44 -4.79
C GLU A 104 -3.64 -31.74 -4.00
N VAL A 105 -3.01 -31.71 -2.81
CA VAL A 105 -2.85 -32.89 -1.93
C VAL A 105 -4.21 -33.46 -1.52
N THR A 106 -5.13 -32.60 -1.05
CA THR A 106 -6.48 -33.03 -0.62
C THR A 106 -7.28 -33.66 -1.76
N SER A 107 -7.15 -33.12 -2.98
CA SER A 107 -7.84 -33.68 -4.14
C SER A 107 -7.32 -35.08 -4.51
N THR A 108 -6.01 -35.32 -4.36
CA THR A 108 -5.37 -36.58 -4.71
C THR A 108 -5.71 -37.69 -3.72
N GLU A 109 -5.68 -37.41 -2.40
CA GLU A 109 -6.09 -38.38 -1.37
C GLU A 109 -7.57 -38.79 -1.51
N SER A 110 -8.45 -37.87 -1.91
CA SER A 110 -9.88 -38.17 -2.10
C SER A 110 -10.17 -39.10 -3.29
N ILE A 111 -9.25 -39.19 -4.24
CA ILE A 111 -9.33 -40.06 -5.41
C ILE A 111 -8.85 -41.46 -5.03
N GLU A 112 -7.71 -41.58 -4.34
CA GLU A 112 -7.20 -42.87 -3.86
C GLU A 112 -8.13 -43.53 -2.84
N SER A 113 -8.78 -42.77 -1.95
CA SER A 113 -9.69 -43.36 -0.96
C SER A 113 -10.99 -43.93 -1.55
N LYS A 114 -11.27 -43.69 -2.83
CA LYS A 114 -12.49 -44.15 -3.53
C LYS A 114 -12.22 -45.29 -4.52
N GLN A 115 -10.96 -45.70 -4.71
CA GLN A 115 -10.57 -46.89 -5.47
C GLN A 115 -10.37 -48.09 -4.54
#